data_AF-A0A819W6E7-F1
#
_entry.id   AF-A0A819W6E7-F1
#
_cell.length_a   1.000
_cell.length_b   1.000
_cell.length_c   1.000
_cell.angle_alpha   90.00
_cell.angle_beta   90.00
_cell.angle_gamma   90.00
#
_symmetry.space_group_name_H-M   'P 1'
#
loop_
_entity.id
_entity.type
_entity.pdbx_description
1 polymer ?
#
loop_
_entity_poly.entity_id
_entity_poly.type
_entity_poly.pdbx_seq_one_letter_code
_entity_poly.pdbx_strand_id
1 'polypeptide(L)'
;MCWLLIVLVVTVNTAASQSSNCPNRQLIEQSLEKVHIPGAAIVVVNATHILYEQAFGYQSLAPAQPMNIDKSIFPIASISKTFIAAAAVMQLVDLDTDINQYLSELDKNIFHPRYPSHSITLRKLLSHSALIAVSSQVQDTYYRPGDTAFVESLADMVFTYVNPNTSYWLPKPSGSATWYSNEGAALATL
;
A
#
# COMPACT_ATOMS: atom_id res chain seq x y z
N MET A 1 9.67 5.79 -75.76
CA MET A 1 9.74 4.76 -74.69
C MET A 1 9.21 5.39 -73.41
N CYS A 2 7.98 5.06 -73.03
CA CYS A 2 7.32 5.59 -71.83
C CYS A 2 7.28 4.44 -70.81
N TRP A 3 7.95 4.60 -69.67
CA TRP A 3 7.93 3.61 -68.59
C TRP A 3 6.86 4.03 -67.58
N LEU A 4 5.79 3.24 -67.46
CA LEU A 4 4.81 3.36 -66.40
C LEU A 4 5.37 2.72 -65.12
N LEU A 5 5.55 3.54 -64.08
CA LEU A 5 5.85 3.08 -62.72
C LEU A 5 4.52 2.85 -62.01
N ILE A 6 4.21 1.59 -61.70
CA ILE A 6 3.05 1.22 -60.87
C ILE A 6 3.55 1.20 -59.43
N VAL A 7 3.11 2.18 -58.62
CA VAL A 7 3.34 2.19 -57.17
C VAL A 7 2.20 1.42 -56.51
N LEU A 8 2.51 0.25 -55.97
CA LEU A 8 1.56 -0.57 -55.20
C LEU A 8 1.51 -0.02 -53.77
N VAL A 9 0.44 0.71 -53.42
CA VAL A 9 0.19 1.14 -52.04
C VAL A 9 -0.51 -0.01 -51.32
N VAL A 10 0.23 -0.75 -50.49
CA VAL A 10 -0.34 -1.75 -49.59
C VAL A 10 -0.80 -1.03 -48.33
N THR A 11 -2.10 -0.82 -48.19
CA THR A 11 -2.69 -0.38 -46.91
C THR A 11 -2.79 -1.59 -45.99
N VAL A 12 -1.91 -1.65 -44.99
CA VAL A 12 -2.04 -2.61 -43.89
C VAL A 12 -3.12 -2.09 -42.96
N ASN A 13 -4.35 -2.59 -43.11
CA ASN A 13 -5.40 -2.39 -42.12
C ASN A 13 -5.05 -3.22 -40.88
N THR A 14 -4.34 -2.62 -39.92
CA THR A 14 -4.27 -3.17 -38.57
C THR A 14 -5.64 -2.97 -37.91
N ALA A 15 -6.55 -3.92 -38.08
CA ALA A 15 -7.71 -4.01 -37.22
C ALA A 15 -7.20 -4.33 -35.81
N ALA A 16 -7.16 -3.32 -34.94
CA ALA A 16 -6.94 -3.55 -33.52
C ALA A 16 -8.07 -4.47 -33.03
N SER A 17 -7.72 -5.69 -32.64
CA SER A 17 -8.65 -6.60 -32.00
C SER A 17 -9.02 -6.00 -30.65
N GLN A 18 -10.14 -5.29 -30.58
CA GLN A 18 -10.78 -4.98 -29.30
C GLN A 18 -11.32 -6.29 -28.76
N SER A 19 -10.54 -6.94 -27.89
CA SER A 19 -11.06 -8.02 -27.05
C SER A 19 -12.25 -7.45 -26.29
N SER A 20 -13.39 -8.14 -26.34
CA SER A 20 -14.64 -7.76 -25.68
C SER A 20 -14.54 -7.63 -24.15
N ASN A 21 -13.39 -8.00 -23.57
CA ASN A 21 -13.14 -8.03 -22.13
C ASN A 21 -12.14 -6.96 -21.67
N CYS A 22 -11.66 -6.08 -22.56
CA CYS A 22 -10.77 -5.00 -22.15
C CYS A 22 -11.56 -3.88 -21.45
N PRO A 23 -11.06 -3.31 -20.34
CA PRO A 23 -11.65 -2.15 -19.72
C PRO A 23 -11.87 -1.01 -20.72
N ASN A 24 -13.07 -0.41 -20.70
CA ASN A 24 -13.42 0.65 -21.63
C ASN A 24 -12.72 1.95 -21.23
N ARG A 25 -11.77 2.39 -22.06
CA ARG A 25 -10.95 3.60 -21.85
C ARG A 25 -11.80 4.85 -21.59
N GLN A 26 -12.83 5.08 -22.40
CA GLN A 26 -13.68 6.27 -22.30
C GLN A 26 -14.47 6.28 -20.99
N LEU A 27 -14.99 5.12 -20.56
CA LEU A 27 -15.68 5.02 -19.27
C LEU A 27 -14.75 5.26 -18.09
N ILE A 28 -13.48 4.82 -18.19
CA ILE A 28 -12.47 5.08 -17.16
C ILE A 28 -12.16 6.57 -17.09
N GLU A 29 -11.88 7.23 -18.22
CA GLU A 29 -11.60 8.67 -18.27
C GLU A 29 -12.76 9.48 -17.68
N GLN A 30 -14.00 9.20 -18.11
CA GLN A 30 -15.20 9.83 -17.55
C GLN A 30 -15.35 9.59 -16.04
N SER A 31 -14.98 8.41 -15.56
CA SER A 31 -15.04 8.09 -14.13
C SER A 31 -14.00 8.89 -13.34
N LEU A 32 -12.77 8.96 -13.83
CA LEU A 32 -11.68 9.73 -13.21
C LEU A 32 -12.03 11.22 -13.16
N GLU A 33 -12.53 11.78 -14.26
CA GLU A 33 -12.99 13.17 -14.34
C GLU A 33 -14.12 13.45 -13.34
N LYS A 34 -15.12 12.57 -13.27
CA LYS A 34 -16.28 12.72 -12.37
C LYS A 34 -15.89 12.82 -10.90
N VAL A 35 -14.85 12.10 -10.47
CA VAL A 35 -14.37 12.12 -9.08
C VAL A 35 -13.10 12.97 -8.89
N HIS A 36 -12.73 13.76 -9.90
CA HIS A 36 -11.57 14.67 -9.88
C HIS A 36 -10.24 13.96 -9.56
N ILE A 37 -10.05 12.73 -10.04
CA ILE A 37 -8.76 12.05 -9.96
C ILE A 37 -7.89 12.52 -11.14
N PRO A 38 -6.74 13.17 -10.91
CA PRO A 38 -5.94 13.80 -11.97
C PRO A 38 -5.26 12.80 -12.91
N GLY A 39 -4.99 11.58 -12.43
CA GLY A 39 -4.41 10.52 -13.23
C GLY A 39 -4.41 9.18 -12.51
N ALA A 40 -4.31 8.11 -13.29
CA ALA A 40 -4.28 6.73 -12.78
C ALA A 40 -3.45 5.83 -13.69
N ALA A 41 -2.87 4.78 -13.12
CA ALA A 41 -2.34 3.65 -13.87
C ALA A 41 -3.17 2.41 -13.51
N ILE A 42 -3.64 1.68 -14.52
CA ILE A 42 -4.48 0.49 -14.34
C ILE A 42 -3.82 -0.68 -15.04
N VAL A 43 -3.56 -1.73 -14.27
CA VAL A 43 -3.03 -3.00 -14.76
C VAL A 43 -3.98 -4.12 -14.34
N VAL A 44 -4.36 -4.97 -15.30
CA VAL A 44 -5.14 -6.19 -15.10
C VAL A 44 -4.27 -7.36 -15.51
N VAL A 45 -4.10 -8.33 -14.62
CA VAL A 45 -3.25 -9.50 -14.84
C VAL A 45 -4.04 -10.78 -14.61
N ASN A 46 -3.60 -11.86 -15.24
CA ASN A 46 -3.96 -13.21 -14.83
C ASN A 46 -2.72 -13.95 -14.31
N ALA A 47 -2.83 -15.27 -14.09
CA ALA A 47 -1.75 -16.09 -13.55
C ALA A 47 -0.46 -16.11 -14.41
N THR A 48 -0.51 -15.71 -15.68
CA THR A 48 0.59 -15.92 -16.63
C THR A 48 1.02 -14.65 -17.37
N HIS A 49 0.15 -13.67 -17.55
CA HIS A 49 0.44 -12.46 -18.31
C HIS A 49 -0.45 -11.27 -17.93
N ILE A 50 -0.03 -10.10 -18.40
CA ILE A 50 -0.78 -8.86 -18.34
C ILE A 50 -1.86 -8.89 -19.42
N LEU A 51 -3.12 -8.67 -19.02
CA LEU A 51 -4.29 -8.63 -19.89
C LEU A 51 -4.60 -7.20 -20.39
N TYR A 52 -4.25 -6.20 -19.58
CA TYR A 52 -4.47 -4.80 -19.87
C TYR A 52 -3.53 -3.95 -19.00
N GLU A 53 -2.89 -2.96 -19.59
CA GLU A 53 -2.10 -1.97 -18.87
C GLU A 53 -2.22 -0.62 -19.58
N GLN A 54 -2.70 0.40 -18.88
CA GLN A 54 -2.85 1.75 -19.44
C GLN A 54 -2.69 2.80 -18.35
N ALA A 55 -2.15 3.95 -18.76
CA ALA A 55 -2.05 5.15 -17.95
C ALA A 55 -3.04 6.21 -18.44
N PHE A 56 -3.57 6.99 -17.50
CA PHE A 56 -4.61 7.99 -17.70
C PHE A 56 -4.21 9.29 -17.02
N GLY A 57 -4.54 10.41 -17.65
CA GLY A 57 -4.35 11.75 -17.07
C GLY A 57 -2.89 12.10 -16.79
N TYR A 58 -2.66 12.77 -15.66
CA TYR A 58 -1.41 13.41 -15.32
C TYR A 58 -0.90 12.98 -13.94
N GLN A 59 0.40 12.75 -13.82
CA GLN A 59 1.08 12.51 -12.53
C GLN A 59 1.40 13.81 -11.79
N SER A 60 1.46 14.93 -12.52
CA SER A 60 1.57 16.28 -11.95
C SER A 60 0.78 17.25 -12.80
N LEU A 61 0.09 18.20 -12.17
CA LEU A 61 -0.62 19.28 -12.86
C LEU A 61 0.24 20.54 -13.01
N ALA A 62 1.29 20.68 -12.20
CA ALA A 62 2.15 21.86 -12.18
C ALA A 62 3.61 21.48 -11.81
N PRO A 63 4.55 21.38 -12.78
CA PRO A 63 4.29 21.42 -14.22
C PRO A 63 3.45 20.22 -14.67
N ALA A 64 2.63 20.40 -15.71
CA ALA A 64 1.84 19.32 -16.28
C ALA A 64 2.75 18.20 -16.77
N GLN A 65 2.58 17.00 -16.22
CA GLN A 65 3.31 15.80 -16.62
C GLN A 65 2.34 14.65 -16.81
N PRO A 66 2.25 14.07 -18.03
CA PRO A 66 1.35 12.96 -18.29
C PRO A 66 1.77 11.74 -17.48
N MET A 67 0.78 10.91 -17.12
CA MET A 67 1.04 9.62 -16.51
C MET A 67 1.78 8.70 -17.49
N ASN A 68 2.73 7.92 -16.99
CA ASN A 68 3.50 6.94 -17.75
C ASN A 68 3.39 5.57 -17.06
N ILE A 69 2.93 4.56 -17.81
CA ILE A 69 2.64 3.23 -17.25
C ILE A 69 3.87 2.56 -16.62
N ASP A 70 5.09 2.83 -17.13
CA ASP A 70 6.33 2.19 -16.69
C ASP A 70 7.12 3.01 -15.65
N LYS A 71 6.90 4.34 -15.63
CA LYS A 71 7.77 5.29 -14.90
C LYS A 71 7.07 6.05 -13.79
N SER A 72 5.74 6.17 -13.83
CA SER A 72 5.01 6.88 -12.79
C SER A 72 5.02 6.08 -11.50
N ILE A 73 5.43 6.73 -10.40
CA ILE A 73 5.55 6.12 -9.07
C ILE A 73 4.42 6.63 -8.20
N PHE A 74 3.80 5.72 -7.45
CA PHE A 74 2.73 6.04 -6.50
C PHE A 74 3.11 5.58 -5.09
N PRO A 75 2.78 6.36 -4.04
CA PRO A 75 2.69 5.80 -2.71
C PRO A 75 1.54 4.78 -2.67
N ILE A 76 1.85 3.51 -2.40
CA ILE A 76 0.86 2.42 -2.36
C ILE A 76 0.14 2.30 -1.01
N ALA A 77 0.49 3.17 -0.05
CA ALA A 77 -0.09 3.26 1.29
C ALA A 77 -0.23 1.89 1.96
N SER A 78 -1.44 1.51 2.40
CA SER A 78 -1.69 0.29 3.17
C SER A 78 -1.42 -1.01 2.41
N ILE A 79 -1.24 -0.96 1.08
CA ILE A 79 -0.78 -2.13 0.31
C ILE A 79 0.61 -2.56 0.82
N SER A 80 1.44 -1.64 1.34
CA SER A 80 2.75 -1.96 1.93
C SER A 80 2.69 -3.04 3.02
N LYS A 81 1.56 -3.21 3.72
CA LYS A 81 1.41 -4.24 4.78
C LYS A 81 1.48 -5.67 4.23
N THR A 82 1.13 -5.89 2.96
CA THR A 82 1.26 -7.21 2.34
C THR A 82 2.73 -7.61 2.20
N PHE A 83 3.61 -6.65 1.91
CA PHE A 83 5.05 -6.87 1.87
C PHE A 83 5.65 -7.15 3.25
N ILE A 84 5.16 -6.46 4.30
CA ILE A 84 5.58 -6.73 5.68
C ILE A 84 5.23 -8.18 6.06
N ALA A 85 3.99 -8.60 5.79
CA ALA A 85 3.56 -9.97 6.06
C ALA A 85 4.36 -11.01 5.26
N ALA A 86 4.60 -10.75 3.96
CA ALA A 86 5.41 -11.62 3.12
C ALA A 86 6.85 -11.73 3.63
N ALA A 87 7.46 -10.62 4.05
CA ALA A 87 8.81 -10.59 4.60
C ALA A 87 8.91 -11.42 5.90
N ALA A 88 7.93 -11.32 6.80
CA ALA A 88 7.89 -12.14 8.01
C ALA A 88 7.86 -13.65 7.66
N VAL A 89 6.99 -14.05 6.72
CA VAL A 89 6.91 -15.44 6.27
C VAL A 89 8.22 -15.90 5.60
N MET A 90 8.82 -15.07 4.75
CA MET A 90 10.07 -15.40 4.05
C MET A 90 11.28 -15.51 4.98
N GLN A 91 11.29 -14.75 6.08
CA GLN A 91 12.34 -14.82 7.09
C GLN A 91 12.17 -16.01 8.06
N LEU A 92 11.10 -16.81 7.90
CA LEU A 92 10.79 -17.98 8.76
C LEU A 92 10.73 -17.63 10.25
N VAL A 93 10.30 -16.41 10.58
CA VAL A 93 10.13 -15.99 11.98
C VAL A 93 8.94 -16.72 12.60
N ASP A 94 9.04 -17.05 13.89
CA ASP A 94 7.93 -17.63 14.63
C ASP A 94 6.88 -16.55 14.94
N LEU A 95 5.72 -16.67 14.31
CA LEU A 95 4.64 -15.68 14.41
C LEU A 95 3.96 -15.66 15.78
N ASP A 96 4.13 -16.70 16.60
CA ASP A 96 3.49 -16.85 17.91
C ASP A 96 4.42 -16.53 19.08
N THR A 97 5.72 -16.34 18.80
CA THR A 97 6.67 -15.79 19.77
C THR A 97 6.29 -14.36 20.16
N ASP A 98 6.47 -14.03 21.44
CA ASP A 98 6.23 -12.68 21.97
C ASP A 98 7.15 -11.66 21.28
N ILE A 99 6.60 -10.52 20.88
CA ILE A 99 7.29 -9.49 20.10
C ILE A 99 8.55 -8.98 20.79
N ASN A 100 8.57 -8.95 22.14
CA ASN A 100 9.73 -8.51 22.90
C ASN A 100 10.95 -9.42 22.72
N GLN A 101 10.79 -10.63 22.17
CA GLN A 101 11.92 -11.50 21.84
C GLN A 101 12.64 -11.09 20.55
N TYR A 102 11.99 -10.28 19.70
CA TYR A 102 12.56 -9.78 18.45
C TYR A 102 13.17 -8.37 18.60
N LEU A 103 12.70 -7.61 19.60
CA LEU A 103 13.13 -6.23 19.85
C LEU A 103 14.48 -6.15 20.60
N SER A 104 15.19 -5.04 20.41
CA SER A 104 16.41 -4.73 21.15
C SER A 104 16.11 -4.56 22.66
N GLU A 105 17.10 -4.82 23.53
CA GLU A 105 16.88 -4.75 25.00
C GLU A 105 16.32 -3.40 25.49
N LEU A 106 16.66 -2.30 24.80
CA LEU A 106 16.20 -0.95 25.15
C LEU A 106 14.73 -0.71 24.78
N ASP A 107 14.19 -1.53 23.87
CA ASP A 107 12.87 -1.39 23.27
C ASP A 107 11.87 -2.44 23.77
N LYS A 108 12.34 -3.38 24.59
CA LYS A 108 11.48 -4.34 25.28
C LYS A 108 10.58 -3.59 26.27
N ASN A 109 9.46 -4.25 26.62
CA ASN A 109 8.35 -3.76 27.46
C ASN A 109 7.09 -3.36 26.67
N ILE A 110 6.86 -4.01 25.52
CA ILE A 110 5.59 -3.90 24.78
C ILE A 110 4.59 -4.90 25.33
N PHE A 111 3.55 -4.42 26.01
CA PHE A 111 2.47 -5.25 26.53
C PHE A 111 1.16 -4.47 26.62
N HIS A 112 0.04 -5.19 26.65
CA HIS A 112 -1.26 -4.58 26.88
C HIS A 112 -1.44 -4.23 28.38
N PRO A 113 -1.62 -2.96 28.77
CA PRO A 113 -1.63 -2.56 30.19
C PRO A 113 -2.73 -3.21 31.04
N ARG A 114 -3.93 -3.36 30.46
CA ARG A 114 -5.07 -4.04 31.10
C ARG A 114 -5.04 -5.58 31.02
N TYR A 115 -4.18 -6.14 30.17
CA TYR A 115 -4.10 -7.59 29.92
C TYR A 115 -2.62 -8.03 29.78
N PRO A 116 -1.79 -7.79 30.80
CA PRO A 116 -0.33 -7.97 30.70
C PRO A 116 0.10 -9.42 30.49
N SER A 117 -0.75 -10.39 30.84
CA SER A 117 -0.51 -11.82 30.59
C SER A 117 -0.78 -12.26 29.15
N HIS A 118 -1.37 -11.39 28.32
CA HIS A 118 -1.63 -11.67 26.91
C HIS A 118 -0.47 -11.16 26.06
N SER A 119 0.35 -12.09 25.57
CA SER A 119 1.47 -11.77 24.68
C SER A 119 1.04 -10.96 23.46
N ILE A 120 1.89 -10.06 23.02
CA ILE A 120 1.77 -9.40 21.71
C ILE A 120 2.68 -10.18 20.77
N THR A 121 2.16 -10.68 19.65
CA THR A 121 2.94 -11.53 18.72
C THR A 121 2.84 -10.98 17.30
N LEU A 122 3.77 -11.36 16.42
CA LEU A 122 3.72 -10.97 15.00
C LEU A 122 2.40 -11.40 14.35
N ARG A 123 1.87 -12.59 14.67
CA ARG A 123 0.55 -13.03 14.21
C ARG A 123 -0.53 -12.01 14.55
N LYS A 124 -0.55 -11.51 15.79
CA LYS A 124 -1.57 -10.56 16.26
C LYS A 124 -1.38 -9.17 15.67
N LEU A 125 -0.15 -8.74 15.45
CA LEU A 125 0.17 -7.47 14.80
C LEU A 125 -0.28 -7.47 13.33
N LEU A 126 0.15 -8.49 12.57
CA LEU A 126 -0.16 -8.64 11.14
C LEU A 126 -1.63 -8.94 10.87
N SER A 127 -2.33 -9.59 11.81
CA SER A 127 -3.77 -9.86 11.71
C SER A 127 -4.65 -8.75 12.31
N HIS A 128 -4.06 -7.61 12.69
CA HIS A 128 -4.79 -6.50 13.33
C HIS A 128 -5.55 -6.92 14.61
N SER A 129 -5.07 -7.90 15.36
CA SER A 129 -5.71 -8.39 16.60
C SER A 129 -4.92 -8.06 17.87
N ALA A 130 -3.83 -7.29 17.76
CA ALA A 130 -3.11 -6.74 18.91
C ALA A 130 -3.89 -5.64 19.66
N LEU A 131 -4.90 -5.05 19.01
CA LEU A 131 -5.82 -4.05 19.57
C LEU A 131 -5.17 -2.70 19.94
N ILE A 132 -4.18 -2.28 19.16
CA ILE A 132 -3.62 -0.93 19.17
C ILE A 132 -4.49 -0.02 18.29
N ALA A 133 -5.14 0.96 18.90
CA ALA A 133 -6.11 1.87 18.28
C ALA A 133 -5.70 3.33 18.51
N VAL A 134 -4.86 3.83 17.62
CA VAL A 134 -4.58 5.27 17.55
C VAL A 134 -5.79 6.00 16.98
N SER A 135 -6.13 7.15 17.55
CA SER A 135 -7.31 7.92 17.14
C SER A 135 -7.17 8.41 15.69
N SER A 136 -8.29 8.52 14.98
CA SER A 136 -8.30 9.06 13.61
C SER A 136 -7.68 10.46 13.53
N GLN A 137 -7.91 11.29 14.57
CA GLN A 137 -7.34 12.64 14.67
C GLN A 137 -5.81 12.66 14.63
N VAL A 138 -5.16 11.66 15.24
CA VAL A 138 -3.70 11.51 15.20
C VAL A 138 -3.26 11.01 13.82
N GLN A 139 -3.95 10.01 13.27
CA GLN A 139 -3.65 9.47 11.94
C GLN A 139 -3.80 10.51 10.83
N ASP A 140 -4.74 11.44 10.96
CA ASP A 140 -4.95 12.57 10.03
C ASP A 140 -3.77 13.57 10.02
N THR A 141 -2.77 13.38 10.88
CA THR A 141 -1.53 14.16 10.87
C THR A 141 -0.40 13.53 10.06
N TYR A 142 -0.46 12.23 9.73
CA TYR A 142 0.65 11.45 9.16
C TYR A 142 0.99 11.72 7.70
N TYR A 143 0.14 12.43 6.96
CA TYR A 143 0.39 12.74 5.55
C TYR A 143 -0.15 14.13 5.22
N ARG A 144 0.69 15.14 5.43
CA ARG A 144 0.36 16.53 5.11
C ARG A 144 1.22 17.05 3.96
N PRO A 145 0.71 17.98 3.13
CA PRO A 145 1.57 18.70 2.19
C PRO A 145 2.74 19.35 2.94
N GLY A 146 3.98 19.04 2.53
CA GLY A 146 5.20 19.51 3.19
C GLY A 146 5.69 18.66 4.36
N ASP A 147 5.13 17.46 4.57
CA ASP A 147 5.59 16.52 5.60
C ASP A 147 7.05 16.09 5.38
N THR A 148 7.77 15.96 6.47
CA THR A 148 9.18 15.58 6.54
C THR A 148 9.29 14.19 7.17
N ALA A 149 8.59 13.20 6.60
CA ALA A 149 8.40 11.83 7.11
C ALA A 149 9.68 11.01 7.43
N PHE A 150 10.86 11.65 7.44
CA PHE A 150 12.18 11.06 7.67
C PHE A 150 13.00 11.79 8.74
N VAL A 151 12.41 12.71 9.51
CA VAL A 151 13.13 13.45 10.57
C VAL A 151 13.25 12.62 11.85
N GLU A 152 12.29 11.74 12.12
CA GLU A 152 12.29 10.80 13.25
C GLU A 152 12.45 9.37 12.74
N SER A 153 13.04 8.49 13.57
CA SER A 153 13.15 7.08 13.21
C SER A 153 11.78 6.40 13.30
N LEU A 154 11.57 5.35 12.50
CA LEU A 154 10.34 4.56 12.55
C LEU A 154 10.11 3.97 13.95
N ALA A 155 11.19 3.54 14.62
CA ALA A 155 11.13 2.99 15.96
C ALA A 155 10.59 4.01 16.97
N ASP A 156 11.14 5.24 16.98
CA ASP A 156 10.71 6.31 17.88
C ASP A 156 9.22 6.66 17.68
N MET A 157 8.78 6.73 16.41
CA MET A 157 7.38 6.95 16.06
C MET A 157 6.50 5.81 16.60
N VAL A 158 6.87 4.56 16.35
CA VAL A 158 6.08 3.40 16.77
C VAL A 158 5.97 3.34 18.30
N PHE A 159 7.09 3.49 19.02
CA PHE A 159 7.11 3.39 20.47
C PHE A 159 6.30 4.49 21.17
N THR A 160 6.11 5.65 20.54
CA THR A 160 5.16 6.66 21.01
C THR A 160 3.74 6.11 21.17
N TYR A 161 3.31 5.21 20.28
CA TYR A 161 1.93 4.69 20.26
C TYR A 161 1.76 3.34 20.96
N VAL A 162 2.81 2.53 21.03
CA VAL A 162 2.75 1.21 21.68
C VAL A 162 3.21 1.23 23.14
N ASN A 163 3.63 2.39 23.64
CA ASN A 163 4.00 2.56 25.04
C ASN A 163 2.82 2.19 25.96
N PRO A 164 3.00 1.27 26.92
CA PRO A 164 1.94 0.81 27.82
C PRO A 164 1.39 1.91 28.75
N ASN A 165 2.10 3.03 28.91
CA ASN A 165 1.60 4.17 29.67
C ASN A 165 0.64 5.07 28.88
N THR A 166 0.37 4.76 27.61
CA THR A 166 -0.55 5.50 26.75
C THR A 166 -1.94 4.85 26.67
N SER A 167 -2.92 5.61 26.20
CA SER A 167 -4.33 5.19 26.11
C SER A 167 -4.70 4.49 24.78
N TYR A 168 -3.72 4.15 23.94
CA TYR A 168 -3.99 3.62 22.59
C TYR A 168 -4.40 2.15 22.55
N TRP A 169 -4.36 1.43 23.67
CA TRP A 169 -4.81 0.04 23.74
C TRP A 169 -6.32 -0.07 24.00
N LEU A 170 -7.06 -0.73 23.11
CA LEU A 170 -8.49 -0.95 23.31
C LEU A 170 -8.75 -1.81 24.55
N PRO A 171 -9.84 -1.61 25.30
CA PRO A 171 -10.11 -2.33 26.55
C PRO A 171 -10.59 -3.78 26.32
N LYS A 172 -9.86 -4.59 25.54
CA LYS A 172 -10.10 -6.01 25.33
C LYS A 172 -8.79 -6.79 25.23
N PRO A 173 -8.75 -8.08 25.56
CA PRO A 173 -7.53 -8.87 25.46
C PRO A 173 -7.02 -8.97 24.01
N SER A 174 -5.71 -8.93 23.82
CA SER A 174 -5.07 -9.16 22.52
C SER A 174 -5.47 -10.53 21.95
N GLY A 175 -5.90 -10.55 20.69
CA GLY A 175 -6.44 -11.73 19.98
C GLY A 175 -7.96 -11.91 20.08
N SER A 176 -8.68 -11.15 20.92
CA SER A 176 -10.12 -11.32 21.13
C SER A 176 -11.01 -10.61 20.09
N ALA A 177 -10.44 -9.70 19.30
CA ALA A 177 -11.12 -8.97 18.24
C ALA A 177 -10.09 -8.48 17.21
N THR A 178 -10.59 -7.93 16.10
CA THR A 178 -9.77 -7.27 15.09
C THR A 178 -10.05 -5.77 15.09
N TRP A 179 -9.00 -4.97 15.03
CA TRP A 179 -9.04 -3.53 14.87
C TRP A 179 -7.89 -3.09 13.96
N TYR A 180 -8.22 -2.48 12.83
CA TYR A 180 -7.23 -2.02 11.86
C TYR A 180 -6.24 -1.05 12.53
N SER A 181 -4.95 -1.35 12.40
CA SER A 181 -3.88 -0.67 13.13
C SER A 181 -2.67 -0.47 12.22
N ASN A 182 -2.31 0.78 11.97
CA ASN A 182 -1.09 1.11 11.23
C ASN A 182 0.13 0.87 12.13
N GLU A 183 0.02 1.22 13.40
CA GLU A 183 1.05 1.13 14.43
C GLU A 183 1.38 -0.33 14.74
N GLY A 184 0.37 -1.20 14.79
CA GLY A 184 0.60 -2.63 14.92
C GLY A 184 1.37 -3.20 13.73
N ALA A 185 1.02 -2.80 12.50
CA ALA A 185 1.76 -3.23 11.31
C ALA A 185 3.18 -2.64 11.25
N ALA A 186 3.37 -1.39 11.70
CA ALA A 186 4.66 -0.73 11.76
C ALA A 186 5.57 -1.37 12.83
N LEU A 187 5.02 -1.73 14.00
CA LEU A 187 5.75 -2.49 15.02
C LEU A 187 6.23 -3.85 14.49
N ALA A 188 5.47 -4.50 13.61
CA ALA A 188 5.88 -5.75 13.00
C ALA A 188 7.06 -5.62 12.01
N THR A 189 7.54 -4.41 11.73
CA THR A 189 8.72 -4.16 10.87
C THR A 189 10.02 -3.95 11.64
N LEU A 190 9.93 -3.73 12.95
CA LEU A 190 11.07 -3.58 13.84
C LEU A 190 11.61 -4.97 14.23
#